data_AF-X1EY07-F1
#
_entry.id   AF-X1EY07-F1
#
_cell.length_a   1.000
_cell.length_b   1.000
_cell.length_c   1.000
_cell.angle_alpha   90.00
_cell.angle_beta   90.00
_cell.angle_gamma   90.00
#
_symmetry.space_group_name_H-M   'P 1'
#
loop_
_entity.id
_entity.type
_entity.pdbx_description
1 polymer ?
#
loop_
_entity_poly.entity_id
_entity_poly.type
_entity_poly.pdbx_seq_one_letter_code
_entity_poly.pdbx_strand_id
1 'polypeptide(L)'
;MNIYKYAMKIEKDGENYYSELANKTDDAGLRNILKMLASDEVKHYNIIEQMIKTDVNAELAETSILKNAKNIFIKIKGKNIVFDFDLPQINFYRKAQEIEEKSYKFYL
;
A
#
# COMPACT_ATOMS: atom_id res chain seq x y z
N MET A 1 17.04 10.83 16.64
CA MET A 1 16.34 10.20 15.49
C MET A 1 15.45 11.28 14.87
N ASN A 2 15.54 11.57 13.57
CA ASN A 2 14.60 12.50 12.94
C ASN A 2 13.33 11.71 12.60
N ILE A 3 12.22 12.03 13.29
CA ILE A 3 10.94 11.32 13.18
C ILE A 3 10.40 11.29 11.75
N TYR A 4 10.60 12.36 10.98
CA TYR A 4 10.18 12.43 9.59
C TYR A 4 11.01 11.51 8.70
N LYS A 5 12.33 11.41 8.92
CA LYS A 5 13.17 10.44 8.19
C LYS A 5 12.78 8.99 8.48
N TYR A 6 12.29 8.71 9.69
CA TYR A 6 11.79 7.39 10.03
C TYR A 6 10.45 7.10 9.32
N ALA A 7 9.53 8.07 9.31
CA ALA A 7 8.27 7.99 8.57
C ALA A 7 8.51 7.75 7.06
N MET A 8 9.39 8.54 6.43
CA MET A 8 9.77 8.36 5.02
C MET A 8 10.33 6.96 4.73
N LYS A 9 11.06 6.36 5.68
CA LYS A 9 11.57 5.00 5.53
C LYS A 9 10.43 3.98 5.55
N ILE A 10 9.45 4.15 6.44
CA ILE A 10 8.27 3.27 6.51
C ILE A 10 7.54 3.27 5.17
N GLU A 11 7.22 4.45 4.62
CA GLU A 11 6.53 4.55 3.32
C GLU A 11 7.36 3.93 2.18
N LYS A 12 8.68 4.11 2.19
CA LYS A 12 9.55 3.51 1.17
C LYS A 12 9.61 1.99 1.28
N ASP A 13 9.65 1.46 2.50
CA ASP A 13 9.62 0.02 2.76
C ASP A 13 8.26 -0.57 2.32
N GLY A 14 7.16 0.15 2.54
CA GLY A 14 5.82 -0.17 2.04
C GLY A 14 5.74 -0.21 0.52
N GLU A 15 6.18 0.84 -0.17
CA GLU A 15 6.24 0.93 -1.64
C GLU A 15 6.99 -0.26 -2.25
N ASN A 16 8.19 -0.55 -1.73
CA ASN A 16 9.01 -1.65 -2.21
C ASN A 16 8.31 -2.99 -2.00
N TYR A 17 7.70 -3.19 -0.83
CA TYR A 17 7.02 -4.43 -0.49
C TYR A 17 5.82 -4.69 -1.42
N TYR A 18 4.98 -3.68 -1.65
CA TYR A 18 3.84 -3.80 -2.56
C TYR A 18 4.28 -3.99 -4.02
N SER A 19 5.35 -3.32 -4.44
CA SER A 19 5.92 -3.48 -5.78
C SER A 19 6.44 -4.90 -6.02
N GLU A 20 7.14 -5.48 -5.04
CA GLU A 20 7.59 -6.88 -5.11
C GLU A 20 6.41 -7.85 -5.18
N LEU A 21 5.36 -7.64 -4.39
CA LEU A 21 4.17 -8.49 -4.41
C LEU A 21 3.46 -8.41 -5.76
N ALA A 22 3.37 -7.21 -6.36
CA ALA A 22 2.78 -7.03 -7.68
C ALA A 22 3.56 -7.81 -8.77
N ASN A 23 4.85 -8.02 -8.59
CA ASN A 23 5.67 -8.83 -9.49
C ASN A 23 5.54 -10.34 -9.25
N LYS A 24 5.18 -10.75 -8.02
CA LYS A 24 5.05 -12.17 -7.60
C LYS A 24 3.64 -12.75 -7.79
N THR A 25 2.64 -11.92 -8.07
CA THR A 25 1.27 -12.39 -8.32
C THR A 25 1.04 -12.66 -9.81
N ASP A 26 0.23 -13.66 -10.14
CA ASP A 26 -0.20 -13.95 -11.51
C ASP A 26 -1.56 -13.29 -11.85
N ASP A 27 -2.38 -12.98 -10.84
CA ASP A 27 -3.69 -12.38 -11.06
C ASP A 27 -3.57 -10.89 -11.41
N ALA A 28 -4.11 -10.51 -12.57
CA ALA A 28 -4.06 -9.13 -13.05
C ALA A 28 -4.85 -8.15 -12.16
N GLY A 29 -5.91 -8.61 -11.48
CA GLY A 29 -6.68 -7.79 -10.55
C GLY A 29 -5.92 -7.49 -9.27
N LEU A 30 -5.35 -8.52 -8.64
CA LEU A 30 -4.50 -8.40 -7.46
C LEU A 30 -3.25 -7.57 -7.76
N ARG A 31 -2.61 -7.80 -8.91
CA ARG A 31 -1.50 -6.97 -9.39
C ARG A 31 -1.86 -5.49 -9.45
N ASN A 32 -3.08 -5.18 -9.91
CA ASN A 32 -3.55 -3.80 -10.00
C ASN A 32 -3.75 -3.19 -8.60
N ILE A 33 -4.35 -3.93 -7.67
CA ILE A 33 -4.51 -3.48 -6.28
C ILE A 33 -3.15 -3.20 -5.64
N LEU A 34 -2.18 -4.11 -5.78
CA LEU A 34 -0.84 -3.95 -5.21
C LEU A 34 -0.09 -2.75 -5.80
N LYS A 35 -0.22 -2.50 -7.10
CA LYS A 35 0.34 -1.29 -7.74
C LYS A 35 -0.32 -0.02 -7.24
N MET A 36 -1.63 -0.04 -6.98
CA MET A 36 -2.33 1.11 -6.41
C MET A 36 -1.83 1.42 -5.00
N LEU A 37 -1.63 0.39 -4.16
CA LEU A 37 -1.06 0.54 -2.81
C LEU A 37 0.35 1.13 -2.87
N ALA A 38 1.25 0.56 -3.68
CA ALA A 38 2.60 1.10 -3.87
C ALA A 38 2.59 2.57 -4.32
N SER A 39 1.62 2.95 -5.16
CA SER A 39 1.49 4.34 -5.64
C SER A 39 1.00 5.30 -4.56
N ASP A 40 0.21 4.86 -3.57
CA ASP A 40 -0.20 5.71 -2.44
C ASP A 40 0.94 5.92 -1.45
N GLU A 41 1.75 4.90 -1.17
CA GLU A 41 2.96 5.03 -0.33
C GLU A 41 3.91 6.11 -0.88
N VAL A 42 4.04 6.21 -2.21
CA VAL A 42 4.82 7.29 -2.85
C VAL A 42 4.21 8.67 -2.56
N LYS A 43 2.87 8.80 -2.54
CA LYS A 43 2.21 10.07 -2.20
C LYS A 43 2.45 10.42 -0.74
N HIS A 44 2.32 9.46 0.17
CA HIS A 44 2.61 9.66 1.60
C HIS A 44 4.06 10.10 1.81
N TYR A 45 5.01 9.44 1.16
CA TYR A 45 6.43 9.83 1.19
C TYR A 45 6.61 11.29 0.77
N ASN A 46 5.98 11.69 -0.35
CA ASN A 46 6.08 13.06 -0.86
C ASN A 46 5.45 14.08 0.10
N ILE A 47 4.33 13.74 0.73
CA ILE A 47 3.69 14.57 1.75
C ILE A 47 4.64 14.79 2.94
N ILE A 48 5.25 13.72 3.46
CA ILE A 48 6.20 13.81 4.57
C ILE A 48 7.45 14.62 4.15
N GLU A 49 7.95 14.42 2.93
CA GLU A 49 9.08 15.18 2.42
C GLU A 49 8.76 16.68 2.33
N GLN A 50 7.55 17.03 1.89
CA GLN A 50 7.08 18.42 1.86
C GLN A 50 6.97 19.01 3.26
N MET A 51 6.42 18.27 4.24
CA MET A 51 6.36 18.71 5.63
C MET A 51 7.75 19.07 6.17
N ILE A 52 8.79 18.28 5.87
CA ILE A 52 10.18 18.59 6.26
C ILE A 52 10.69 19.87 5.59
N LYS A 53 10.37 20.08 4.30
CA LYS A 53 10.93 21.18 3.49
C LYS A 53 10.28 22.52 3.78
N THR A 54 8.98 22.55 4.08
CA THR A 54 8.22 23.80 4.06
C THR A 54 7.56 24.19 5.39
N ASP A 55 7.60 23.38 6.44
CA ASP A 55 6.97 23.66 7.75
C ASP A 55 5.47 24.02 7.65
N VAL A 56 4.82 23.58 6.56
CA VAL A 56 3.40 23.79 6.27
C VAL A 56 2.63 22.52 6.56
N ASN A 57 1.41 22.66 7.09
CA ASN A 57 0.44 21.58 7.14
C ASN A 57 0.15 21.10 5.72
N ALA A 58 0.72 19.97 5.33
CA ALA A 58 0.44 19.37 4.04
C ALA A 58 -1.01 18.87 4.00
N GLU A 59 -1.71 19.18 2.90
CA GLU A 59 -3.07 18.70 2.69
C GLU A 59 -3.05 17.18 2.47
N LEU A 60 -3.95 16.47 3.16
CA LEU A 60 -4.12 15.04 2.95
C LEU A 60 -4.68 14.80 1.55
N ALA A 61 -3.95 14.01 0.75
CA ALA A 61 -4.42 13.64 -0.58
C ALA A 61 -5.63 12.71 -0.48
N GLU A 62 -6.70 13.00 -1.21
CA GLU A 62 -7.82 12.07 -1.33
C GLU A 62 -7.37 10.76 -1.99
N THR A 63 -7.76 9.61 -1.41
CA THR A 63 -7.49 8.29 -1.98
C THR A 63 -8.76 7.62 -2.46
N SER A 64 -8.72 7.06 -3.67
CA SER A 64 -9.82 6.29 -4.26
C SER A 64 -9.60 4.78 -4.20
N ILE A 65 -8.57 4.34 -3.46
CA ILE A 65 -8.14 2.94 -3.42
C ILE A 65 -9.27 2.01 -3.01
N LEU A 66 -10.02 2.31 -1.95
CA LEU A 66 -11.10 1.45 -1.47
C LEU A 66 -12.19 1.24 -2.52
N LYS A 67 -12.58 2.31 -3.22
CA LYS A 67 -13.58 2.25 -4.30
C LYS A 67 -13.07 1.41 -5.47
N ASN A 68 -11.83 1.63 -5.88
CA ASN A 68 -11.22 0.95 -7.01
C ASN A 68 -10.95 -0.54 -6.71
N ALA A 69 -10.44 -0.86 -5.51
CA ALA A 69 -10.25 -2.23 -5.04
C ALA A 69 -11.58 -2.99 -4.99
N LYS A 70 -12.65 -2.38 -4.47
CA LYS A 70 -14.01 -2.97 -4.48
C LYS A 70 -14.46 -3.31 -5.90
N ASN A 71 -14.28 -2.40 -6.86
CA ASN A 71 -14.63 -2.64 -8.25
C ASN A 71 -13.83 -3.79 -8.87
N ILE A 72 -12.56 -3.93 -8.52
CA ILE A 72 -11.71 -5.03 -8.97
C ILE A 72 -12.21 -6.36 -8.39
N PHE A 73 -12.49 -6.43 -7.08
CA PHE A 73 -13.01 -7.65 -6.47
C PHE A 73 -14.38 -8.07 -7.02
N ILE A 74 -15.26 -7.12 -7.34
CA ILE A 74 -16.54 -7.42 -8.02
C ILE A 74 -16.27 -8.10 -9.38
N LYS A 75 -15.32 -7.56 -10.17
CA LYS A 75 -14.93 -8.16 -11.46
C LYS A 75 -14.32 -9.55 -11.30
N ILE A 76 -13.50 -9.77 -10.26
CA ILE A 76 -12.89 -11.08 -9.99
C ILE A 76 -13.97 -12.09 -9.58
N LYS A 77 -14.90 -11.71 -8.70
CA LYS A 77 -16.04 -12.55 -8.27
C LYS A 77 -16.89 -13.03 -9.46
N GLY A 78 -17.08 -12.18 -10.47
CA GLY A 78 -17.87 -12.53 -11.66
C GLY A 78 -17.20 -13.55 -12.60
N LYS A 79 -15.91 -13.87 -12.41
CA LYS A 79 -15.14 -14.74 -13.33
C LYS A 79 -15.06 -16.21 -12.92
N ASN A 80 -15.72 -16.65 -11.83
CA ASN A 80 -15.60 -18.02 -11.29
C ASN A 80 -14.13 -18.51 -11.20
N ILE A 81 -13.24 -17.61 -10.81
CA ILE A 81 -11.82 -17.93 -10.63
C ILE A 81 -11.67 -18.76 -9.36
N VAL A 82 -11.06 -19.93 -9.47
CA VAL A 82 -10.59 -20.70 -8.32
C VAL A 82 -9.35 -19.99 -7.82
N PHE A 83 -9.45 -19.39 -6.63
CA PHE A 83 -8.27 -18.85 -5.97
C PHE A 83 -7.51 -19.99 -5.33
N ASP A 84 -6.29 -20.23 -5.80
CA ASP A 84 -5.32 -21.05 -5.08
C ASP A 84 -4.47 -20.11 -4.23
N PHE A 85 -4.92 -19.89 -2.98
CA PHE A 85 -4.13 -19.15 -2.01
C PHE A 85 -3.14 -20.11 -1.38
N ASP A 86 -1.93 -20.15 -1.92
CA ASP A 86 -0.85 -20.86 -1.28
C ASP A 86 -0.53 -20.22 0.09
N LEU A 87 -0.03 -21.04 1.03
CA LEU A 87 0.40 -20.57 2.36
C LEU A 87 1.36 -19.36 2.30
N PRO A 88 2.30 -19.26 1.34
CA PRO A 88 3.11 -18.07 1.11
C PRO A 88 2.31 -16.80 0.86
N GLN A 89 1.28 -16.81 -0.01
CA GLN A 89 0.45 -15.63 -0.29
C GLN A 89 -0.25 -15.10 0.95
N ILE A 90 -0.80 -15.99 1.79
CA ILE A 90 -1.47 -15.58 3.03
C ILE A 90 -0.49 -14.85 3.95
N ASN A 91 0.74 -15.35 4.07
CA ASN A 91 1.78 -14.69 4.87
C ASN A 91 2.17 -13.33 4.30
N PHE A 92 2.16 -13.18 2.97
CA PHE A 92 2.43 -11.89 2.36
C PHE A 92 1.36 -10.85 2.69
N TYR A 93 0.08 -11.22 2.65
CA TYR A 93 -1.01 -10.33 3.02
C TYR A 93 -0.99 -9.98 4.52
N ARG A 94 -0.68 -10.94 5.39
CA ARG A 94 -0.50 -10.67 6.83
C ARG A 94 0.63 -9.66 7.07
N LYS A 95 1.77 -9.83 6.41
CA LYS A 95 2.88 -8.89 6.51
C LYS A 95 2.52 -7.50 5.98
N ALA A 96 1.72 -7.40 4.90
CA ALA A 96 1.19 -6.12 4.45
C ALA A 96 0.36 -5.44 5.55
N GLN A 97 -0.55 -6.17 6.19
CA GLN A 97 -1.36 -5.65 7.31
C GLN A 97 -0.51 -5.19 8.50
N GLU A 98 0.55 -5.92 8.83
CA GLU A 98 1.48 -5.54 9.90
C GLU A 98 2.26 -4.26 9.59
N ILE A 99 2.62 -4.03 8.32
CA ILE A 99 3.29 -2.80 7.89
C ILE A 99 2.33 -1.62 8.09
N GLU A 100 1.11 -1.73 7.58
CA GLU A 100 0.07 -0.70 7.73
C GLU A 100 -0.27 -0.42 9.21
N GLU A 101 -0.37 -1.47 10.03
CA GLU A 101 -0.64 -1.32 11.47
C GLU A 101 0.51 -0.56 12.17
N LYS A 102 1.76 -0.80 11.79
CA LYS A 102 2.92 -0.07 12.31
C LYS A 102 2.90 1.39 11.86
N SER A 103 2.60 1.67 10.59
CA SER A 103 2.44 3.03 10.08
C SER A 103 1.35 3.78 10.84
N TYR A 104 0.18 3.16 10.97
CA TYR A 104 -0.96 3.74 11.70
C TYR A 104 -0.63 4.05 13.17
N LYS A 105 -0.02 3.10 13.89
CA LYS A 105 0.41 3.32 15.29
C LYS A 105 1.48 4.38 15.44
N PHE A 106 2.30 4.60 14.41
CA PHE A 106 3.34 5.62 14.45
C PHE A 106 2.77 7.04 14.22
N TYR A 107 1.66 7.17 13.48
CA TYR A 107 1.03 8.45 13.18
C TYR A 107 -0.01 8.93 14.20
N LEU A 108 -0.44 8.07 15.13
CA LEU A 108 -1.33 8.39 16.26
C LEU A 108 -0.57 8.75 17.54
#